data_AF-A0A1H9VQB0-F1
#
_entry.id   AF-A0A1H9VQB0-F1
#
_cell.length_a   1.000
_cell.length_b   1.000
_cell.length_c   1.000
_cell.angle_alpha   90.00
_cell.angle_beta   90.00
_cell.angle_gamma   90.00
#
_symmetry.space_group_name_H-M   'P 1'
#
loop_
_entity.id
_entity.type
_entity.pdbx_description
1 polymer ?
#
loop_
_entity_poly.entity_id
_entity_poly.type
_entity_poly.pdbx_seq_one_letter_code
_entity_poly.pdbx_strand_id
1 'polypeptide(L)'
;MVGLVPYLLVLVLVLVLGVCYWRWRPEPPDPAVLARIAETQALFREGSRLLKEDGNWSDRHRARDIFSKLRRVDLGTYLAALSAIVREPALDHGAVVVALKVGRPGSEDVMLEALRRNRQIWLTEHYLNSGSPDLYHGAVKWVARRNCRMSTRPGGLGSAWGQF
;
A
#
# COMPACT_ATOMS: atom_id res chain seq x y z
N MET A 1 -37.74 -19.20 42.26
CA MET A 1 -37.47 -19.89 40.97
C MET A 1 -37.19 -18.85 39.88
N VAL A 2 -36.05 -18.17 39.95
CA VAL A 2 -35.59 -17.21 38.93
C VAL A 2 -34.09 -17.46 38.79
N GLY A 3 -33.63 -18.05 37.68
CA GLY A 3 -32.20 -18.35 37.54
C GLY A 3 -31.74 -19.04 36.26
N LEU A 4 -32.61 -19.73 35.50
CA LEU A 4 -32.17 -20.50 34.32
C LEU A 4 -32.36 -19.79 32.97
N VAL A 5 -33.28 -18.83 32.88
CA VAL A 5 -33.62 -18.11 31.64
C VAL A 5 -32.45 -17.31 31.04
N PRO A 6 -31.60 -16.58 31.79
CA PRO A 6 -30.53 -15.79 31.18
C PRO A 6 -29.44 -16.67 30.56
N TYR A 7 -29.15 -17.85 31.13
CA TYR A 7 -28.11 -18.75 30.62
C TYR A 7 -28.51 -19.42 29.30
N LEU A 8 -29.78 -19.79 29.15
CA LEU A 8 -30.31 -20.34 27.90
C LEU A 8 -30.24 -19.32 26.76
N LEU A 9 -30.53 -18.06 27.05
CA LEU A 9 -30.50 -17.00 26.04
C LEU A 9 -29.07 -16.68 25.58
N VAL A 10 -28.11 -16.68 26.50
CA VAL A 10 -26.68 -16.55 26.18
C VAL A 10 -26.18 -17.75 25.37
N LEU A 11 -26.57 -18.97 25.73
CA LEU A 11 -26.18 -20.19 25.01
C LEU A 11 -26.69 -20.16 23.55
N VAL A 12 -27.96 -19.81 23.36
CA VAL A 12 -28.56 -19.68 22.02
C VAL A 12 -27.86 -18.59 21.21
N LEU A 13 -27.55 -17.44 21.83
CA LEU A 13 -26.83 -16.36 21.16
C LEU A 13 -25.43 -16.80 20.71
N VAL A 14 -24.68 -17.50 21.57
CA VAL A 14 -23.34 -18.02 21.25
C VAL A 14 -23.41 -19.05 20.12
N LEU A 15 -24.42 -19.93 20.13
CA LEU A 15 -24.63 -20.91 19.06
C LEU A 15 -25.00 -20.24 17.74
N VAL A 16 -25.90 -19.26 17.75
CA VAL A 16 -26.29 -18.50 16.54
C VAL A 16 -25.09 -17.73 16.00
N LEU A 17 -24.34 -17.02 16.85
CA LEU A 17 -23.13 -16.31 16.44
C LEU A 17 -22.05 -17.27 15.92
N GLY A 18 -21.87 -18.44 16.55
CA GLY A 18 -20.95 -19.46 16.11
C GLY A 18 -21.30 -20.04 14.73
N VAL A 19 -22.59 -20.32 14.48
CA VAL A 19 -23.09 -20.82 13.20
C VAL A 19 -23.00 -19.75 12.11
N CYS A 20 -23.39 -18.51 12.44
CA CYS A 20 -23.26 -17.37 11.52
C CYS A 20 -21.79 -17.09 11.17
N TYR A 21 -20.89 -17.16 12.15
CA TYR A 21 -19.45 -16.99 11.94
C TYR A 21 -18.86 -18.11 11.08
N TRP A 22 -19.24 -19.36 11.33
CA TRP A 22 -18.77 -20.51 10.53
C TRP A 22 -19.28 -20.44 9.10
N ARG A 23 -20.55 -20.05 8.89
CA ARG A 23 -21.17 -19.91 7.57
C ARG A 23 -20.62 -18.72 6.77
N TRP A 24 -20.18 -17.65 7.44
CA TRP A 24 -19.60 -16.48 6.79
C TRP A 24 -18.10 -16.59 6.58
N ARG A 25 -17.45 -17.67 7.04
CA ARG A 25 -15.99 -17.79 6.94
C ARG A 25 -15.59 -17.71 5.46
N PRO A 26 -14.88 -16.65 5.03
CA PRO A 26 -14.44 -16.58 3.65
C PRO A 26 -13.51 -17.76 3.40
N GLU A 27 -13.66 -18.41 2.25
CA GLU A 27 -12.71 -19.44 1.84
C GLU A 27 -11.30 -18.84 1.88
N PRO A 28 -10.31 -19.60 2.38
CA PRO A 28 -8.94 -19.14 2.35
C PRO A 28 -8.57 -18.84 0.89
N PRO A 29 -7.90 -17.71 0.62
CA PRO A 29 -7.54 -17.36 -0.74
C PRO A 29 -6.70 -18.48 -1.36
N ASP A 30 -6.95 -18.75 -2.64
CA ASP A 30 -6.24 -19.75 -3.44
C ASP A 30 -4.71 -19.60 -3.23
N PRO A 31 -4.00 -20.68 -2.85
CA PRO A 31 -2.55 -20.67 -2.69
C PRO A 31 -1.79 -20.08 -3.89
N ALA A 32 -2.30 -20.26 -5.12
CA ALA A 32 -1.70 -19.69 -6.31
C ALA A 32 -1.82 -18.15 -6.34
N VAL A 33 -2.92 -17.60 -5.82
CA VAL A 33 -3.09 -16.14 -5.66
C VAL A 33 -2.11 -15.62 -4.63
N LEU A 34 -1.98 -16.30 -3.49
CA LEU A 34 -1.04 -15.92 -2.43
C LEU A 34 0.42 -15.94 -2.92
N ALA A 35 0.80 -16.96 -3.70
CA ALA A 35 2.12 -17.05 -4.33
C ALA A 35 2.39 -15.85 -5.25
N ARG A 36 1.45 -15.50 -6.14
CA ARG A 36 1.58 -14.33 -7.03
C ARG A 36 1.70 -13.01 -6.27
N ILE A 37 0.96 -12.86 -5.17
CA ILE A 37 1.07 -11.68 -4.30
C ILE A 37 2.48 -11.62 -3.69
N ALA A 38 2.98 -12.72 -3.13
CA ALA A 38 4.31 -12.80 -2.52
C ALA A 38 5.43 -12.52 -3.55
N GLU A 39 5.33 -13.08 -4.75
CA GLU A 39 6.26 -12.79 -5.86
C GLU A 39 6.25 -11.31 -6.25
N THR A 40 5.06 -10.70 -6.30
CA THR A 40 4.92 -9.27 -6.60
C THR A 40 5.52 -8.41 -5.49
N GLN A 41 5.36 -8.79 -4.22
CA GLN A 41 6.04 -8.13 -3.10
C GLN A 41 7.57 -8.26 -3.20
N ALA A 42 8.07 -9.43 -3.63
CA ALA A 42 9.49 -9.63 -3.85
C ALA A 42 10.04 -8.70 -4.94
N LEU A 43 9.29 -8.48 -6.03
CA LEU A 43 9.66 -7.51 -7.08
C LEU A 43 9.75 -6.08 -6.54
N PHE A 44 8.81 -5.65 -5.70
CA PHE A 44 8.87 -4.32 -5.07
C PHE A 44 10.12 -4.18 -4.19
N ARG A 45 10.41 -5.18 -3.36
CA ARG A 45 11.58 -5.18 -2.47
C ARG A 45 12.89 -5.24 -3.24
N GLU A 46 12.94 -6.00 -4.33
CA GLU A 46 14.10 -6.03 -5.21
C GLU A 46 14.29 -4.67 -5.89
N GLY A 47 13.21 -4.06 -6.41
CA GLY A 47 13.24 -2.70 -6.96
C GLY A 47 13.72 -1.67 -5.93
N SER A 48 13.26 -1.80 -4.68
CA SER A 48 13.68 -0.95 -3.55
C SER A 48 15.20 -0.96 -3.36
N ARG A 49 15.83 -2.14 -3.44
CA ARG A 49 17.30 -2.29 -3.36
C ARG A 49 18.05 -1.70 -4.55
N LEU A 50 17.37 -1.49 -5.68
CA LEU A 50 17.93 -0.85 -6.87
C LEU A 50 17.71 0.67 -6.87
N LEU A 51 17.16 1.25 -5.81
CA LEU A 51 17.08 2.70 -5.64
C LEU A 51 18.33 3.21 -4.90
N LYS A 52 18.82 4.37 -5.34
CA LYS A 52 19.74 5.22 -4.59
C LYS A 52 18.96 6.02 -3.55
N GLU A 53 19.69 6.68 -2.65
CA GLU A 53 19.10 7.55 -1.61
C GLU A 53 18.24 8.69 -2.19
N ASP A 54 18.58 9.18 -3.38
CA ASP A 54 17.82 10.21 -4.10
C ASP A 54 16.58 9.67 -4.84
N GLY A 55 16.31 8.36 -4.74
CA GLY A 55 15.22 7.68 -5.43
C GLY A 55 15.49 7.39 -6.91
N ASN A 56 16.70 7.63 -7.43
CA ASN A 56 17.05 7.21 -8.80
C ASN A 56 17.50 5.75 -8.84
N TRP A 57 17.34 5.09 -10.00
CA TRP A 57 17.82 3.72 -10.18
C TRP A 57 19.36 3.65 -10.16
N SER A 58 19.90 2.75 -9.35
CA SER A 58 21.34 2.43 -9.32
C SER A 58 21.75 1.58 -10.52
N ASP A 59 20.99 0.53 -10.81
CA ASP A 59 21.13 -0.33 -11.99
C ASP A 59 19.90 -0.17 -12.90
N ARG A 60 20.04 0.63 -13.96
CA ARG A 60 18.92 0.93 -14.88
C ARG A 60 18.48 -0.29 -15.69
N HIS A 61 19.35 -1.25 -15.96
CA HIS A 61 18.95 -2.42 -16.75
C HIS A 61 18.05 -3.32 -15.90
N ARG A 62 18.53 -3.73 -14.71
CA ARG A 62 17.75 -4.57 -13.80
C ARG A 62 16.47 -3.88 -13.33
N ALA A 63 16.55 -2.58 -13.03
CA ALA A 63 15.36 -1.83 -12.64
C ALA A 63 14.31 -1.80 -13.76
N ARG A 64 14.72 -1.72 -15.03
CA ARG A 64 13.80 -1.75 -16.18
C ARG A 64 13.03 -3.06 -16.25
N ASP A 65 13.71 -4.18 -15.97
CA ASP A 65 13.08 -5.49 -15.95
C ASP A 65 12.02 -5.59 -14.85
N ILE A 66 12.36 -5.15 -13.63
CA ILE A 66 11.42 -5.12 -12.49
C ILE A 66 10.23 -4.20 -12.79
N PHE A 67 10.50 -2.98 -13.26
CA PHE A 67 9.48 -2.01 -13.66
C PHE A 67 8.51 -2.61 -14.69
N SER A 68 9.06 -3.27 -15.71
CA SER A 68 8.27 -3.90 -16.78
C SER A 68 7.43 -5.07 -16.27
N LYS A 69 7.99 -5.90 -15.37
CA LYS A 69 7.26 -6.99 -14.71
C LYS A 69 6.09 -6.44 -13.88
N LEU A 70 6.34 -5.46 -13.02
CA LEU A 70 5.32 -4.84 -12.17
C LEU A 70 4.17 -4.21 -12.98
N ARG A 71 4.46 -3.60 -14.13
CA ARG A 71 3.44 -3.07 -15.05
C ARG A 71 2.56 -4.14 -15.70
N ARG A 72 3.03 -5.38 -15.79
CA ARG A 72 2.32 -6.50 -16.44
C ARG A 72 1.55 -7.39 -15.47
N VAL A 73 1.85 -7.36 -14.17
CA VAL A 73 1.05 -8.04 -13.13
C VAL A 73 -0.42 -7.61 -13.27
N ASP A 74 -1.40 -8.43 -12.93
CA ASP A 74 -2.80 -7.98 -12.92
C ASP A 74 -3.03 -6.91 -11.82
N LEU A 75 -4.04 -6.06 -11.98
CA LEU A 75 -4.24 -4.93 -11.05
C LEU A 75 -4.58 -5.42 -9.63
N GLY A 76 -5.37 -6.48 -9.50
CA GLY A 76 -5.76 -7.04 -8.20
C GLY A 76 -4.55 -7.51 -7.40
N THR A 77 -3.70 -8.35 -8.00
CA THR A 77 -2.47 -8.84 -7.39
C THR A 77 -1.51 -7.69 -7.07
N TYR A 78 -1.36 -6.73 -7.99
CA TYR A 78 -0.51 -5.54 -7.75
C TYR A 78 -0.98 -4.75 -6.52
N LEU A 79 -2.28 -4.44 -6.45
CA LEU A 79 -2.85 -3.68 -5.33
C LEU A 79 -2.79 -4.45 -4.03
N ALA A 80 -3.01 -5.77 -4.05
CA ALA A 80 -2.92 -6.62 -2.87
C ALA A 80 -1.47 -6.66 -2.34
N ALA A 81 -0.48 -6.83 -3.22
CA ALA A 81 0.94 -6.81 -2.85
C ALA A 81 1.37 -5.46 -2.29
N LEU A 82 1.01 -4.36 -2.97
CA LEU A 82 1.31 -3.00 -2.50
C LEU A 82 0.63 -2.70 -1.16
N SER A 83 -0.64 -3.09 -1.01
CA SER A 83 -1.40 -2.90 0.24
C SER A 83 -0.76 -3.66 1.40
N ALA A 84 -0.25 -4.87 1.14
CA ALA A 84 0.44 -5.65 2.15
C ALA A 84 1.73 -4.96 2.60
N ILE A 85 2.54 -4.44 1.66
CA ILE A 85 3.75 -3.64 1.97
C ILE A 85 3.40 -2.39 2.78
N VAL A 86 2.37 -1.65 2.37
CA VAL A 86 1.92 -0.41 3.04
C VAL A 86 1.44 -0.66 4.48
N ARG A 87 0.96 -1.88 4.77
CA ARG A 87 0.46 -2.27 6.09
C ARG A 87 1.54 -2.82 7.02
N GLU A 88 2.76 -3.08 6.51
CA GLU A 88 3.87 -3.54 7.34
C GLU A 88 4.17 -2.53 8.47
N PRO A 89 4.54 -2.99 9.68
CA PRO A 89 4.83 -2.09 10.81
C PRO A 89 5.97 -1.10 10.52
N ALA A 90 6.98 -1.56 9.79
CA ALA A 90 8.04 -0.73 9.24
C ALA A 90 7.83 -0.62 7.73
N LEU A 91 7.35 0.54 7.28
CA LEU A 91 7.11 0.77 5.85
C LEU A 91 8.43 0.67 5.06
N ASP A 92 8.46 -0.20 4.05
CA ASP A 92 9.54 -0.20 3.06
C ASP A 92 9.37 1.03 2.15
N HIS A 93 10.12 2.08 2.46
CA HIS A 93 10.07 3.36 1.74
C HIS A 93 10.42 3.20 0.26
N GLY A 94 11.47 2.43 -0.04
CA GLY A 94 11.90 2.24 -1.41
C GLY A 94 10.86 1.47 -2.22
N ALA A 95 10.15 0.50 -1.63
CA ALA A 95 9.05 -0.18 -2.30
C ALA A 95 7.90 0.79 -2.69
N VAL A 96 7.60 1.78 -1.84
CA VAL A 96 6.61 2.83 -2.15
C VAL A 96 7.13 3.76 -3.26
N VAL A 97 8.41 4.10 -3.26
CA VAL A 97 9.03 4.87 -4.36
C VAL A 97 9.00 4.09 -5.68
N VAL A 98 9.24 2.77 -5.65
CA VAL A 98 9.06 1.90 -6.82
C VAL A 98 7.62 1.97 -7.31
N ALA A 99 6.63 1.85 -6.43
CA ALA A 99 5.21 1.94 -6.80
C ALA A 99 4.87 3.30 -7.43
N LEU A 100 5.41 4.39 -6.88
CA LEU A 100 5.25 5.74 -7.43
C LEU A 100 5.83 5.84 -8.84
N LYS A 101 7.05 5.35 -9.06
CA LYS A 101 7.69 5.32 -10.38
C LYS A 101 6.91 4.46 -11.38
N VAL A 102 6.44 3.29 -10.97
CA VAL A 102 5.57 2.44 -11.80
C VAL A 102 4.30 3.18 -12.20
N GLY A 103 3.75 3.99 -11.28
CA GLY A 103 2.64 4.91 -11.53
C GLY A 103 1.41 4.24 -12.11
N ARG A 104 1.05 3.09 -11.53
CA ARG A 104 -0.06 2.28 -12.03
C ARG A 104 -1.40 2.95 -11.68
N PRO A 105 -2.24 3.30 -12.67
CA PRO A 105 -3.56 3.86 -12.40
C PRO A 105 -4.41 2.91 -11.53
N GLY A 106 -5.14 3.47 -10.58
CA GLY A 106 -5.93 2.74 -9.59
C GLY A 106 -5.17 2.35 -8.32
N SER A 107 -3.89 2.70 -8.20
CA SER A 107 -3.09 2.46 -6.99
C SER A 107 -2.98 3.66 -6.04
N GLU A 108 -3.53 4.79 -6.44
CA GLU A 108 -3.48 6.07 -5.72
C GLU A 108 -4.07 5.93 -4.32
N ASP A 109 -5.19 5.23 -4.15
CA ASP A 109 -5.81 5.04 -2.83
C ASP A 109 -4.93 4.25 -1.86
N VAL A 110 -4.22 3.22 -2.35
CA VAL A 110 -3.29 2.43 -1.54
C VAL A 110 -2.06 3.26 -1.15
N MET A 111 -1.58 4.08 -2.09
CA MET A 111 -0.49 5.02 -1.86
C MET A 111 -0.88 6.09 -0.82
N LEU A 112 -2.07 6.68 -0.95
CA LEU A 112 -2.59 7.63 0.02
C LEU A 112 -2.81 7.01 1.40
N GLU A 113 -3.12 5.72 1.48
CA GLU A 113 -3.16 5.01 2.75
C GLU A 113 -1.78 4.91 3.40
N ALA A 114 -0.71 4.71 2.62
CA ALA A 114 0.66 4.76 3.13
C ALA A 114 0.96 6.10 3.80
N LEU A 115 0.52 7.19 3.17
CA LEU A 115 0.65 8.54 3.72
C LEU A 115 -0.20 8.75 4.98
N ARG A 116 -1.41 8.19 5.08
CA ARG A 116 -2.24 8.32 6.30
C ARG A 116 -1.60 7.61 7.49
N ARG A 117 -1.10 6.39 7.27
CA ARG A 117 -0.48 5.53 8.29
C ARG A 117 0.86 6.08 8.74
N ASN A 118 1.64 6.66 7.84
CA ASN A 118 2.98 7.14 8.14
C ASN A 118 3.00 8.65 8.39
N ARG A 119 3.71 9.07 9.44
CA ARG A 119 3.88 10.50 9.78
C ARG A 119 5.07 11.15 9.10
N GLN A 120 5.61 10.50 8.07
CA GLN A 120 6.89 10.86 7.50
C GLN A 120 6.74 11.90 6.40
N ILE A 121 7.50 12.99 6.52
CA ILE A 121 7.43 14.16 5.63
C ILE A 121 7.94 13.81 4.23
N TRP A 122 8.97 12.97 4.12
CA TRP A 122 9.57 12.60 2.83
C TRP A 122 8.53 12.04 1.84
N LEU A 123 7.60 11.20 2.31
CA LEU A 123 6.58 10.60 1.45
C LEU A 123 5.61 11.66 0.91
N THR A 124 5.24 12.63 1.75
CA THR A 124 4.44 13.79 1.37
C THR A 124 5.15 14.59 0.27
N GLU A 125 6.46 14.81 0.40
CA GLU A 125 7.26 15.53 -0.60
C GLU A 125 7.28 14.80 -1.94
N HIS A 126 7.47 13.48 -1.95
CA HIS A 126 7.39 12.71 -3.20
C HIS A 126 6.00 12.81 -3.84
N TYR A 127 4.93 12.77 -3.06
CA TYR A 127 3.57 12.84 -3.61
C TYR A 127 3.26 14.22 -4.19
N LEU A 128 3.66 15.29 -3.51
CA LEU A 128 3.55 16.67 -4.00
C LEU A 128 4.32 16.90 -5.29
N ASN A 129 5.46 16.22 -5.47
CA ASN A 129 6.33 16.37 -6.66
C ASN A 129 6.12 15.28 -7.72
N SER A 130 5.21 14.34 -7.50
CA SER A 130 5.05 13.16 -8.37
C SER A 130 4.44 13.49 -9.74
N GLY A 131 3.70 14.60 -9.86
CA GLY A 131 2.91 14.92 -11.05
C GLY A 131 1.57 14.17 -11.13
N SER A 132 1.23 13.31 -10.17
CA SER A 132 -0.12 12.74 -10.04
C SER A 132 -1.05 13.72 -9.31
N PRO A 133 -2.17 14.18 -9.93
CA PRO A 133 -3.11 15.10 -9.27
C PRO A 133 -3.72 14.52 -7.99
N ASP A 134 -4.02 13.23 -7.97
CA ASP A 134 -4.65 12.57 -6.83
C ASP A 134 -3.69 12.47 -5.64
N LEU A 135 -2.44 12.09 -5.89
CA LEU A 135 -1.41 12.06 -4.86
C LEU A 135 -1.09 13.45 -4.34
N TYR A 136 -1.03 14.44 -5.24
CA TYR A 136 -0.85 15.84 -4.87
C TYR A 136 -1.96 16.32 -3.92
N HIS A 137 -3.24 16.14 -4.30
CA HIS A 137 -4.38 16.56 -3.48
C HIS A 137 -4.41 15.84 -2.14
N GLY A 138 -4.11 14.54 -2.11
CA GLY A 138 -4.04 13.78 -0.87
C GLY A 138 -2.91 14.26 0.05
N ALA A 139 -1.75 14.59 -0.51
CA ALA A 139 -0.63 15.17 0.23
C ALA A 139 -0.94 16.56 0.79
N VAL A 140 -1.56 17.45 0.00
CA VAL A 140 -2.01 18.76 0.48
C VAL A 140 -2.99 18.63 1.66
N LYS A 141 -3.98 17.73 1.55
CA LYS A 141 -4.94 17.47 2.64
C LYS A 141 -4.24 16.97 3.91
N TRP A 142 -3.24 16.10 3.74
CA TRP A 142 -2.44 15.61 4.87
C TRP A 142 -1.65 16.73 5.55
N VAL A 143 -1.03 17.63 4.77
CA VAL A 143 -0.27 18.78 5.28
C VAL A 143 -1.17 19.72 6.06
N ALA A 144 -2.33 20.06 5.49
CA ALA A 144 -3.30 20.96 6.12
C ALA A 144 -3.77 20.42 7.49
N ARG A 145 -4.02 19.12 7.60
CA ARG A 145 -4.44 18.47 8.87
C ARG A 145 -3.36 18.46 9.95
N ARG A 146 -2.10 18.72 9.60
CA ARG A 146 -0.96 18.64 10.51
C ARG A 146 -0.30 19.98 10.80
N ASN A 147 -0.90 21.07 10.31
CA ASN A 147 -0.40 22.43 10.48
C ASN A 147 1.07 22.58 10.04
N CYS A 148 1.51 21.79 9.06
CA CYS A 148 2.83 21.91 8.46
C CYS A 148 2.83 23.07 7.46
N ARG A 149 3.92 23.83 7.39
CA ARG A 149 4.09 24.86 6.36
C ARG A 149 4.63 24.23 5.09
N MET A 150 3.94 24.42 3.97
CA MET A 150 4.49 24.13 2.65
C MET A 150 5.40 25.28 2.25
N SER A 151 6.58 24.96 1.73
CA SER A 151 7.45 25.93 1.08
C SER A 151 7.83 25.41 -0.29
N THR A 152 7.91 26.31 -1.26
CA THR A 152 8.30 25.96 -2.62
C THR A 152 9.81 26.09 -2.75
N ARG A 153 10.46 25.00 -3.13
CA ARG A 153 11.88 24.97 -3.54
C ARG A 153 11.98 24.24 -4.87
N PRO A 154 13.05 24.44 -5.66
CA PRO A 154 13.32 23.58 -6.82
C PRO A 154 13.25 22.11 -6.38
N GLY A 155 12.32 21.35 -6.96
CA GLY A 155 12.00 20.00 -6.49
C GLY A 155 13.16 19.02 -6.67
N GLY A 156 13.30 18.08 -5.74
CA GLY A 156 14.17 16.92 -5.90
C GLY A 156 13.59 15.98 -6.96
N LEU A 157 14.34 15.74 -8.04
CA LEU A 157 13.90 15.08 -9.28
C LEU A 157 13.73 13.54 -9.18
N GLY A 158 13.71 12.96 -7.98
CA GLY A 158 13.95 11.53 -7.80
C GLY A 158 12.82 10.60 -8.28
N SER A 159 11.55 11.02 -8.22
CA SER A 159 10.43 10.08 -8.38
C SER A 159 9.18 10.74 -8.96
N ALA A 160 9.02 10.63 -10.27
CA ALA A 160 7.82 11.06 -10.98
C ALA A 160 6.87 9.88 -11.22
N TRP A 161 5.57 10.16 -11.17
CA TRP A 161 4.50 9.20 -11.38
C TRP A 161 4.57 8.59 -12.77
N GLY A 162 4.71 7.26 -12.84
CA GLY A 162 4.69 6.52 -14.10
C GLY A 162 5.96 6.69 -14.94
N GLN A 163 7.03 7.28 -14.38
CA GLN A 163 8.29 7.53 -15.06
C GLN A 163 9.40 6.63 -14.51
N PHE A 164 10.18 6.08 -15.45
CA PHE A 164 11.33 5.23 -15.16
C PHE A 164 12.59 6.06 -14.87
#